data_AF-A0A529ZJE7-F1
#
_entry.id   AF-A0A529ZJE7-F1
#
_cell.length_a   1.000
_cell.length_b   1.000
_cell.length_c   1.000
_cell.angle_alpha   90.00
_cell.angle_beta   90.00
_cell.angle_gamma   90.00
#
_symmetry.space_group_name_H-M   'P 1'
#
loop_
_entity.id
_entity.type
_entity.pdbx_description
1 polymer ?
#
loop_
_entity_poly.entity_id
_entity_poly.type
_entity_poly.pdbx_seq_one_letter_code
_entity_poly.pdbx_strand_id
1 'polypeptide(L)'
;VQVRPTLESNSMIVLFSHIRTGKWSSIMPLNLAETFGFSEPIRAIPIVEPDASHTVGLVAAPREPHTPLVQALLDEAMALADDFRRQR
;
A
#
# COMPACT_ATOMS: atom_id res chain seq x y z
N VAL A 1 25.38 -9.34 -4.68
CA VAL A 1 25.04 -8.22 -5.61
C VAL A 1 24.75 -7.00 -4.75
N GLN A 2 25.35 -5.84 -5.03
CA GLN A 2 25.06 -4.59 -4.31
C GLN A 2 24.16 -3.72 -5.18
N VAL A 3 22.97 -3.39 -4.68
CA VAL A 3 21.99 -2.57 -5.41
C VAL A 3 22.37 -1.10 -5.24
N ARG A 4 22.41 -0.33 -6.33
CA ARG A 4 22.63 1.12 -6.31
C ARG A 4 21.45 1.81 -7.01
N PRO A 5 20.48 2.36 -6.26
CA PRO A 5 19.35 3.05 -6.87
C PRO A 5 19.81 4.35 -7.53
N THR A 6 19.21 4.67 -8.67
CA THR A 6 19.44 5.94 -9.38
C THR A 6 18.56 7.06 -8.79
N LEU A 7 17.45 6.70 -8.15
CA LEU A 7 16.51 7.60 -7.49
C LEU A 7 15.99 6.91 -6.22
N GLU A 8 15.96 7.64 -5.11
CA GLU A 8 15.32 7.22 -3.87
C GLU A 8 14.26 8.25 -3.48
N SER A 9 13.11 7.78 -2.99
CA SER A 9 12.03 8.63 -2.50
C SER A 9 11.28 7.94 -1.38
N ASN A 10 10.82 8.73 -0.41
CA ASN A 10 9.88 8.29 0.63
C ASN A 10 8.41 8.37 0.18
N SER A 11 8.15 8.67 -1.10
CA SER A 11 6.80 8.80 -1.66
C SER A 11 6.61 7.87 -2.85
N MET A 12 5.61 6.99 -2.75
CA MET A 12 5.24 6.08 -3.84
C MET A 12 4.73 6.83 -5.07
N ILE A 13 4.03 7.96 -4.89
CA ILE A 13 3.52 8.77 -6.02
C ILE A 13 4.70 9.36 -6.82
N VAL A 14 5.77 9.77 -6.15
CA VAL A 14 6.97 10.31 -6.82
C VAL A 14 7.69 9.20 -7.59
N LEU A 15 7.79 7.99 -7.04
CA LEU A 15 8.34 6.85 -7.79
C LEU A 15 7.47 6.54 -9.02
N PHE A 16 6.16 6.51 -8.85
CA PHE A 16 5.22 6.26 -9.94
C PHE A 16 5.33 7.29 -11.07
N SER A 17 5.46 8.58 -10.75
CA SER A 17 5.59 9.64 -11.76
C SER A 17 6.85 9.46 -12.64
N HIS A 18 7.94 8.94 -12.08
CA HIS A 18 9.14 8.61 -12.85
C HIS A 18 8.93 7.38 -13.74
N ILE A 19 8.25 6.34 -13.25
CA ILE A 19 7.89 5.16 -14.06
C ILE A 19 7.07 5.58 -15.28
N ARG A 20 6.13 6.52 -15.12
CA ARG A 20 5.30 7.05 -16.23
C ARG A 20 6.09 7.71 -17.36
N THR A 21 7.35 8.08 -17.15
CA THR A 21 8.21 8.58 -18.23
C THR A 21 8.70 7.48 -19.18
N GLY A 22 8.46 6.20 -18.84
CA GLY A 22 8.85 5.03 -19.64
C GLY A 22 10.33 4.65 -19.54
N LYS A 23 11.13 5.37 -18.75
CA LYS A 23 12.59 5.16 -18.63
C LYS A 23 13.01 4.41 -17.36
N TRP A 24 12.04 4.08 -16.51
CA TRP A 24 12.30 3.60 -15.14
C TRP A 24 11.45 2.38 -14.83
N SER A 25 11.98 1.55 -13.93
CA SER A 25 11.24 0.48 -13.27
C SER A 25 11.34 0.69 -11.76
N SER A 26 10.34 0.19 -11.03
CA SER A 26 10.33 0.21 -9.57
C SER A 26 9.58 -1.00 -9.03
N ILE A 27 9.78 -1.30 -7.76
CA ILE A 27 9.00 -2.29 -7.00
C ILE A 27 7.93 -1.52 -6.25
N MET A 28 6.67 -1.93 -6.42
CA MET A 28 5.52 -1.27 -5.77
C MET A 28 4.58 -2.31 -5.13
N PRO A 29 3.90 -1.97 -4.04
CA PRO A 29 2.81 -2.78 -3.50
C PRO A 29 1.72 -3.04 -4.54
N LEU A 30 1.19 -4.27 -4.58
CA LEU A 30 0.15 -4.69 -5.54
C LEU A 30 -1.07 -3.77 -5.50
N ASN A 31 -1.56 -3.44 -4.30
CA ASN A 31 -2.72 -2.57 -4.13
C ASN A 31 -2.54 -1.17 -4.74
N LEU A 32 -1.33 -0.59 -4.64
CA LEU A 32 -1.02 0.69 -5.27
C LEU A 32 -0.92 0.56 -6.78
N ALA A 33 -0.33 -0.52 -7.28
CA ALA A 33 -0.28 -0.81 -8.70
C ALA A 33 -1.67 -0.90 -9.34
N GLU A 34 -2.60 -1.57 -8.65
CA GLU A 34 -4.00 -1.69 -9.06
C GLU A 34 -4.74 -0.35 -8.94
N THR A 35 -4.56 0.39 -7.84
CA THR A 35 -5.26 1.66 -7.59
C THR A 35 -4.85 2.75 -8.57
N PHE A 36 -3.57 2.83 -8.94
CA PHE A 36 -3.10 3.89 -9.84
C PHE A 36 -3.47 3.66 -11.31
N GLY A 37 -4.08 2.52 -11.66
CA GLY A 37 -4.62 2.26 -12.99
C GLY A 37 -3.53 2.33 -14.06
N PHE A 38 -2.60 1.36 -14.05
CA PHE A 38 -1.56 1.29 -15.06
C PHE A 38 -2.16 1.10 -16.45
N SER A 39 -2.03 2.13 -17.28
CA SER A 39 -2.25 2.07 -18.71
C SER A 39 -0.91 2.00 -19.44
N GLU A 40 -0.95 1.65 -20.72
CA GLU A 40 0.24 1.71 -21.57
C GLU A 40 0.97 3.06 -21.42
N PRO A 41 2.31 3.06 -21.31
CA PRO A 41 3.23 1.96 -21.58
C PRO A 41 3.66 1.15 -20.33
N ILE A 42 2.94 1.24 -19.20
CA ILE A 42 3.35 0.59 -17.94
C ILE A 42 2.84 -0.84 -17.87
N ARG A 43 3.73 -1.78 -17.56
CA ARG A 43 3.40 -3.18 -17.30
C ARG A 43 3.72 -3.56 -15.85
N ALA A 44 2.72 -4.05 -15.11
CA ALA A 44 2.95 -4.71 -13.83
C ALA A 44 3.48 -6.14 -14.07
N ILE A 45 4.53 -6.52 -13.34
CA ILE A 45 5.10 -7.87 -13.37
C ILE A 45 5.00 -8.42 -11.94
N PRO A 46 4.28 -9.53 -11.71
CA PRO A 46 4.13 -10.09 -10.36
C PRO A 46 5.46 -10.64 -9.85
N ILE A 47 5.80 -10.30 -8.61
CA ILE A 47 6.89 -10.93 -7.87
C ILE A 47 6.29 -12.13 -7.14
N VAL A 48 6.64 -13.34 -7.57
CA VAL A 48 6.01 -14.58 -7.07
C VAL A 48 6.60 -15.02 -5.73
N GLU A 49 7.93 -14.90 -5.57
CA GLU A 49 8.62 -15.28 -4.34
C GLU A 49 9.69 -14.24 -3.97
N PRO A 50 9.89 -13.96 -2.67
CA PRO A 50 9.06 -14.42 -1.54
C PRO A 50 7.70 -13.71 -1.50
N ASP A 51 6.70 -14.36 -0.89
CA ASP A 51 5.44 -13.69 -0.53
C ASP A 51 5.69 -12.67 0.59
N ALA A 52 5.92 -11.42 0.18
CA ALA A 52 6.19 -10.31 1.08
C ALA A 52 4.91 -9.56 1.43
N SER A 53 4.34 -9.84 2.60
CA SER A 53 3.19 -9.13 3.14
C SER A 53 3.54 -8.32 4.39
N HIS A 54 2.87 -7.19 4.57
CA HIS A 54 3.09 -6.27 5.69
C HIS A 54 1.76 -6.05 6.40
N THR A 55 1.78 -6.09 7.74
CA THR A 55 0.56 -5.83 8.53
C THR A 55 0.29 -4.33 8.55
N VAL A 56 -0.92 -3.94 8.18
CA VAL A 56 -1.43 -2.56 8.27
C VAL A 56 -2.57 -2.54 9.28
N GLY A 57 -2.59 -1.54 10.15
CA GLY A 57 -3.61 -1.40 11.19
C GLY A 57 -3.96 0.06 11.46
N LEU A 58 -5.04 0.25 12.20
CA LEU A 58 -5.49 1.55 12.67
C LEU A 58 -4.95 1.80 14.08
N VAL A 59 -4.39 2.98 14.32
CA VAL A 59 -3.86 3.39 15.63
C VAL A 59 -4.62 4.62 16.11
N ALA A 60 -5.12 4.56 17.34
CA ALA A 60 -5.76 5.68 18.03
C ALA A 60 -5.05 5.97 19.36
N ALA A 61 -5.20 7.19 19.87
CA ALA A 61 -4.64 7.56 21.17
C ALA A 61 -5.28 6.70 22.29
N PRO A 62 -4.52 6.24 23.30
CA PRO A 62 -5.01 5.35 24.36
C PRO A 62 -5.83 6.12 25.40
N ARG A 63 -7.00 6.61 25.00
CA ARG A 63 -7.91 7.40 25.85
C ARG A 63 -9.32 6.82 25.79
N GLU A 64 -9.93 6.63 26.95
CA GLU A 64 -11.31 6.19 27.06
C GLU A 64 -12.15 7.23 27.85
N PRO A 65 -13.36 7.56 27.39
CA PRO A 65 -13.94 7.14 26.10
C PRO A 65 -13.26 7.84 24.90
N HIS A 66 -13.26 7.19 23.74
CA HIS A 66 -12.93 7.88 22.49
C HIS A 66 -13.97 8.94 22.16
N THR A 67 -13.60 9.95 21.37
CA THR A 67 -14.61 10.87 20.81
C THR A 67 -15.56 10.08 19.90
N PRO A 68 -16.86 10.40 19.84
CA PRO A 68 -17.83 9.59 19.11
C PRO A 68 -17.43 9.24 17.67
N LEU A 69 -16.84 10.18 16.93
CA LEU A 69 -16.35 9.94 15.56
C LEU A 69 -15.20 8.92 15.49
N VAL A 70 -14.30 8.94 16.48
CA VAL A 70 -13.18 7.99 16.55
C VAL A 70 -13.69 6.61 16.93
N GLN A 71 -14.63 6.52 17.88
CA GLN A 71 -15.26 5.25 18.23
C GLN A 71 -15.94 4.63 17.02
N ALA A 72 -16.77 5.40 16.31
CA ALA A 72 -17.44 4.92 15.10
C ALA A 72 -16.45 4.44 14.02
N LEU A 73 -15.34 5.16 13.81
CA LEU A 73 -14.30 4.72 12.87
C LEU A 73 -13.63 3.41 13.31
N LEU A 74 -13.35 3.25 14.60
CA LEU A 74 -12.76 2.02 15.13
C LEU A 74 -13.72 0.83 14.97
N ASP A 75 -15.01 1.04 15.24
CA ASP A 75 -16.04 0.01 15.11
C ASP A 75 -16.16 -0.46 13.64
N GLU A 76 -16.22 0.47 12.69
CA GLU A 76 -16.24 0.17 11.25
C GLU A 76 -14.96 -0.52 10.78
N ALA A 77 -13.79 -0.06 11.25
CA ALA A 77 -12.51 -0.67 10.91
C ALA A 77 -12.41 -2.12 11.43
N MET A 78 -12.96 -2.39 12.62
CA MET A 78 -13.01 -3.74 13.18
C MET A 78 -13.95 -4.67 12.40
N ALA A 79 -15.13 -4.18 12.00
CA ALA A 79 -16.05 -4.92 11.15
C ALA A 79 -15.40 -5.29 9.80
N LEU A 80 -14.73 -4.33 9.16
CA LEU A 80 -13.99 -4.55 7.92
C LEU A 80 -12.82 -5.55 8.09
N ALA A 81 -12.11 -5.47 9.22
CA ALA A 81 -11.01 -6.39 9.52
C ALA A 81 -11.51 -7.83 9.72
N ASP A 82 -12.69 -8.03 10.30
CA ASP A 82 -13.35 -9.34 10.41
C ASP A 82 -13.73 -9.89 9.03
N ASP A 83 -14.24 -9.05 8.13
CA ASP A 83 -14.55 -9.42 6.74
C ASP A 83 -13.30 -9.91 5.99
N PHE A 84 -12.19 -9.17 6.07
CA PHE A 84 -10.93 -9.59 5.45
C PHE A 84 -10.39 -10.90 6.01
N ARG A 85 -10.54 -11.14 7.32
CA ARG A 85 -10.16 -12.42 7.94
C ARG A 85 -11.01 -13.59 7.47
N ARG A 86 -12.26 -13.37 7.07
CA ARG A 86 -13.15 -14.41 6.50
C ARG A 86 -12.83 -14.73 5.03
N GLN A 87 -12.27 -13.78 4.30
CA GLN A 87 -11.98 -13.89 2.86
C GLN A 87 -10.57 -14.43 2.55
N ARG A 88 -9.66 -14.41 3.53
CA ARG A 88 -8.36 -15.10 3.46
C ARG A 88 -8.51 -16.58 3.76
#